data_AF-A0A813ATP9-F1
#
_entry.id   AF-A0A813ATP9-F1
#
_cell.length_a   1.000
_cell.length_b   1.000
_cell.length_c   1.000
_cell.angle_alpha   90.00
_cell.angle_beta   90.00
_cell.angle_gamma   90.00
#
_symmetry.space_group_name_H-M   'P 1'
#
loop_
_entity.id
_entity.type
_entity.pdbx_description
1 polymer ?
#
loop_
_entity_poly.entity_id
_entity_poly.type
_entity_poly.pdbx_seq_one_letter_code
_entity_poly.pdbx_strand_id
1 'polypeptide(L)' 'AFAETGEVFFSSKDSAAPFVFRVGAGDVIPGLEMGVMKMSVGEKARLHIPADLAYGQKSDRVKVAVVK' A
#
# COMPACT_ATOMS: atom_id res chain seq x y z
N ALA A 1 -6.47 -5.09 0.78
CA ALA A 1 -6.40 -3.66 0.46
C ALA A 1 -7.52 -3.36 -0.51
N PHE A 2 -8.28 -2.30 -0.23
CA PHE A 2 -9.46 -1.93 -0.99
C PHE A 2 -9.23 -0.57 -1.63
N ALA A 3 -9.66 -0.41 -2.88
CA ALA A 3 -9.78 0.91 -3.49
C ALA A 3 -10.91 1.68 -2.81
N GLU A 4 -11.01 2.99 -3.06
CA GLU A 4 -12.11 3.82 -2.53
C GLU A 4 -13.49 3.30 -2.97
N THR A 5 -13.56 2.65 -4.14
CA THR A 5 -14.75 1.98 -4.67
C THR A 5 -15.16 0.73 -3.88
N GLY A 6 -14.36 0.27 -2.92
CA GLY A 6 -14.57 -0.96 -2.16
C GLY A 6 -14.05 -2.22 -2.87
N GLU A 7 -13.47 -2.10 -4.06
CA GLU A 7 -12.90 -3.21 -4.80
C GLU A 7 -11.57 -3.68 -4.18
N VAL A 8 -11.39 -4.99 -4.02
CA VAL A 8 -10.11 -5.56 -3.56
C VAL A 8 -9.09 -5.48 -4.69
N PHE A 9 -8.02 -4.73 -4.50
CA PHE A 9 -6.92 -4.70 -5.47
C PHE A 9 -5.70 -5.53 -5.03
N PHE A 10 -5.59 -5.84 -3.74
CA PHE A 10 -4.50 -6.67 -3.21
C PHE A 10 -4.92 -7.38 -1.92
N SER A 11 -4.66 -8.68 -1.81
CA SER A 11 -4.92 -9.48 -0.61
C SER A 11 -3.74 -10.39 -0.34
N SER A 12 -3.08 -10.21 0.80
CA SER A 12 -2.04 -11.15 1.26
C SER A 12 -2.62 -12.46 1.79
N LYS A 13 -3.93 -12.53 2.06
CA LYS A 13 -4.61 -13.77 2.48
C LYS A 13 -4.70 -14.79 1.36
N ASP A 14 -4.63 -14.31 0.13
CA ASP A 14 -4.71 -15.14 -1.07
C ASP A 14 -3.33 -15.73 -1.41
N SER A 15 -2.28 -15.22 -0.77
CA SER A 15 -0.92 -15.76 -0.86
C SER A 15 -0.67 -16.85 0.17
N ALA A 16 0.08 -17.89 -0.22
CA ALA A 16 0.45 -18.98 0.68
C ALA A 16 1.45 -18.55 1.78
N ALA A 17 2.13 -17.42 1.63
CA ALA A 17 3.15 -16.92 2.54
C ALA A 17 2.75 -15.58 3.16
N PRO A 18 3.17 -15.29 4.41
CA PRO A 18 3.00 -13.98 5.02
C PRO A 18 3.70 -12.90 4.20
N PHE A 19 3.07 -11.73 4.12
CA PHE A 19 3.72 -10.55 3.58
C PHE A 19 4.72 -9.99 4.60
N VAL A 20 5.99 -9.90 4.19
CA VAL A 20 7.09 -9.43 5.04
C VAL A 20 7.75 -8.23 4.35
N PHE A 21 7.99 -7.16 5.10
CA PHE A 21 8.68 -5.97 4.63
C PHE A 21 9.54 -5.39 5.76
N ARG A 22 10.54 -4.58 5.39
CA ARG A 22 11.37 -3.86 6.36
C ARG A 22 10.84 -2.44 6.56
N VAL A 23 10.55 -2.10 7.81
CA VAL A 23 10.22 -0.73 8.21
C VAL A 23 11.45 0.18 8.01
N GLY A 24 11.25 1.34 7.40
CA GLY A 24 12.26 2.36 7.10
C GLY A 24 12.93 2.20 5.74
N ALA A 25 12.65 1.12 5.01
CA ALA A 25 13.28 0.82 3.72
C ALA A 25 12.56 1.48 2.53
N GLY A 26 11.31 1.93 2.70
CA GLY A 26 10.48 2.41 1.59
C GLY A 26 9.97 1.29 0.67
N ASP A 27 10.00 0.03 1.14
CA ASP A 27 9.49 -1.14 0.40
C ASP A 27 7.96 -1.15 0.26
N VAL A 28 7.27 -0.37 1.10
CA VAL A 28 5.81 -0.27 1.16
C VAL A 28 5.36 1.18 1.14
N ILE A 29 4.06 1.40 0.90
CA ILE A 29 3.49 2.74 0.94
C ILE A 29 3.70 3.40 2.31
N PRO A 30 4.05 4.70 2.37
CA PRO A 30 4.36 5.39 3.63
C PRO A 30 3.25 5.28 4.69
N GLY A 31 2.00 5.33 4.27
CA GLY A 31 0.86 5.20 5.18
C GLY A 31 0.73 3.83 5.84
N LEU A 32 1.12 2.76 5.14
CA LEU A 32 1.12 1.40 5.71
C LEU A 32 2.24 1.28 6.74
N GLU A 33 3.41 1.83 6.44
CA GLU A 33 4.55 1.81 7.34
C GLU A 33 4.25 2.55 8.66
N MET A 34 3.74 3.78 8.56
CA MET A 34 3.31 4.57 9.72
C MET A 34 2.18 3.90 10.51
N GLY A 35 1.26 3.22 9.82
CA GLY A 35 0.17 2.49 10.46
C GLY A 35 0.68 1.31 11.27
N VAL A 36 1.54 0.48 10.67
CA VAL A 36 2.10 -0.73 11.30
C VAL A 36 3.02 -0.37 12.47
N MET A 37 3.76 0.74 12.42
CA MET A 37 4.54 1.24 13.56
C MET A 37 3.70 1.52 14.82
N LYS A 38 2.40 1.77 14.67
CA LYS A 38 1.48 2.03 15.80
C LYS A 38 0.77 0.77 16.30
N MET A 39 0.93 -0.36 15.61
CA MET A 39 0.23 -1.59 15.92
C MET A 39 1.01 -2.47 16.90
N SER A 40 0.29 -3.27 17.67
CA SER A 40 0.87 -4.33 18.49
C SER A 40 0.91 -5.67 17.75
N VAL A 41 1.82 -6.56 18.15
CA VAL A 41 1.92 -7.91 17.58
C VAL A 41 0.60 -8.66 17.77
N GLY A 42 0.05 -9.21 16.69
CA GLY A 42 -1.22 -9.95 16.68
C GLY A 42 -2.48 -9.09 16.51
N GLU A 43 -2.34 -7.75 16.51
CA GLU A 43 -3.45 -6.83 16.30
C GLU A 43 -3.98 -6.88 14.85
N LYS A 44 -5.29 -6.67 14.69
CA LYS A 44 -5.94 -6.48 13.40
C LYS A 44 -6.57 -5.10 13.36
N ALA A 45 -6.12 -4.24 12.44
CA ALA A 45 -6.62 -2.89 12.27
C ALA A 45 -7.06 -2.64 10.82
N ARG A 46 -7.96 -1.66 10.62
CA ARG A 46 -8.27 -1.08 9.31
C ARG A 46 -7.60 0.29 9.23
N LEU A 47 -6.73 0.46 8.25
CA LEU A 47 -6.02 1.72 8.01
C LEU A 47 -6.67 2.44 6.82
N HIS A 48 -7.21 3.63 7.06
CA HIS A 48 -7.65 4.55 6.02
C HIS A 48 -6.47 5.46 5.65
N ILE A 49 -5.85 5.20 4.51
CA ILE A 49 -4.63 5.89 4.07
C ILE A 49 -5.01 6.85 2.93
N PRO A 50 -4.77 8.17 3.08
CA PRO A 50 -5.02 9.13 2.01
C PRO A 50 -4.08 8.88 0.82
N ALA A 51 -4.51 9.27 -0.39
CA ALA A 51 -3.79 8.99 -1.63
C ALA A 51 -2.31 9.43 -1.60
N ASP A 52 -2.01 10.60 -1.03
CA ASP A 52 -0.65 11.16 -0.93
C ASP A 52 0.31 10.28 -0.12
N LEU A 53 -0.21 9.45 0.79
CA LEU A 53 0.57 8.49 1.59
C LEU A 53 0.46 7.05 1.07
N ALA A 54 -0.23 6.85 -0.06
CA ALA A 54 -0.40 5.59 -0.74
C ALA A 54 0.33 5.60 -2.09
N TYR A 55 -0.42 5.61 -3.19
CA TYR A 55 0.11 5.59 -4.55
C TYR A 55 0.03 6.97 -5.25
N GLY A 56 -0.29 8.02 -4.49
CA GLY A 56 -0.52 9.36 -4.99
C GLY A 56 -1.87 9.52 -5.69
N GLN A 57 -2.13 10.71 -6.24
CA GLN A 57 -3.24 10.91 -7.15
C GLN A 57 -3.04 10.08 -8.42
N LYS A 58 -4.13 9.49 -8.91
CA LYS A 58 -4.15 8.80 -10.20
C LYS A 58 -3.70 9.80 -11.27
N SER A 59 -2.47 9.67 -11.73
CA SER A 59 -1.95 10.53 -12.80
C SER A 59 -2.37 9.90 -14.12
N ASP A 60 -3.26 10.56 -14.87
CA ASP A 60 -3.61 10.19 -16.26
C ASP A 60 -2.44 10.39 -17.25
N ARG A 61 -1.21 10.59 -16.75
CA ARG A 61 -0.03 10.78 -17.58
C ARG A 61 0.60 9.45 -17.90
N VAL A 62 0.11 8.83 -18.97
CA VAL A 62 0.91 7.95 -19.81
C VAL A 62 2.16 8.75 -20.25
N LYS A 63 3.27 8.61 -19.53
CA LYS A 63 4.58 8.97 -20.08
C LYS A 63 4.93 7.87 -21.08
N VAL A 64 4.46 8.02 -22.32
CA VAL A 64 5.07 7.33 -23.45
C VAL A 64 6.48 7.92 -23.55
N ALA A 65 7.45 7.28 -22.91
CA ALA A 65 8.84 7.53 -23.18
C ALA A 65 9.13 6.96 -24.58
N VAL A 66 8.90 7.76 -25.61
CA VAL A 66 9.53 7.53 -26.91
C VAL A 66 11.01 7.81 -26.69
N VAL A 67 11.77 6.76 -26.45
CA VAL A 67 13.23 6.80 -26.49
C VAL A 67 13.61 7.17 -27.92
N LYS A 68 14.34 8.28 -28.08
CA LYS A 68 15.01 8.65 -29.33
C LYS A 68 16.36 7.97 -29.40
#